data_AF-A0A6P0TVF8-F1
#
_entry.id   AF-A0A6P0TVF8-F1
#
_cell.length_a   1.000
_cell.length_b   1.000
_cell.length_c   1.000
_cell.angle_alpha   90.00
_cell.angle_beta   90.00
_cell.angle_gamma   90.00
#
_symmetry.space_group_name_H-M   'P 1'
#
loop_
_entity.id
_entity.type
_entity.pdbx_description
1 polymer ?
#
loop_
_entity_poly.entity_id
_entity_poly.type
_entity_poly.pdbx_seq_one_letter_code
_entity_poly.pdbx_strand_id
1 'polypeptide(L)'
;SVEEIRGNQNTAEGELNQLISYRNEAAHGVVYQILGTQELLDLGYFIKSLCQALAELVTYQIIQKQTSTGKAKEIGEITEWFKKPKAAIAIINESSLSLGTSIFLVSETSSYCRSAKIESIKINDISQESIEITSETEVGLKFDIDAKKGLKIYIIVEDSGE
;
A
#
# COMPACT_ATOMS: atom_id res chain seq x y z
N SER A 1 20.84 29.50 -9.97
CA SER A 1 21.64 29.73 -8.73
C SER A 1 21.34 28.65 -7.70
N VAL A 2 22.18 28.47 -6.65
CA VAL A 2 21.87 27.57 -5.50
C VAL A 2 20.49 27.89 -4.88
N GLU A 3 20.02 29.11 -5.09
CA GLU A 3 18.69 29.61 -4.70
C GLU A 3 17.52 29.04 -5.52
N GLU A 4 17.71 28.59 -6.76
CA GLU A 4 16.65 27.93 -7.55
C GLU A 4 16.42 26.48 -7.11
N ILE A 5 17.44 25.82 -6.55
CA ILE A 5 17.35 24.46 -6.01
C ILE A 5 16.55 24.46 -4.69
N ARG A 6 16.64 25.55 -3.91
CA ARG A 6 15.92 25.71 -2.64
C ARG A 6 14.42 25.96 -2.79
N GLY A 7 13.97 26.48 -3.93
CA GLY A 7 12.55 26.73 -4.21
C GLY A 7 11.72 25.47 -4.49
N ASN A 8 12.37 24.33 -4.72
CA ASN A 8 11.71 23.09 -5.17
C ASN A 8 11.80 21.94 -4.15
N GLN A 9 12.34 22.18 -2.95
CA GLN A 9 12.70 21.16 -1.96
C GLN A 9 11.52 20.41 -1.31
N ASN A 10 10.26 20.78 -1.61
CA ASN A 10 9.08 20.08 -1.09
C ASN A 10 8.35 19.26 -2.18
N THR A 11 8.94 19.09 -3.36
CA THR A 11 8.40 18.21 -4.41
C THR A 11 9.22 16.92 -4.49
N ALA A 12 8.60 15.82 -4.93
CA ALA A 12 9.30 14.55 -5.10
C ALA A 12 10.49 14.66 -6.09
N GLU A 13 10.37 15.54 -7.09
CA GLU A 13 11.44 15.85 -8.04
C GLU A 13 12.62 16.59 -7.36
N GLY A 14 12.31 17.59 -6.51
CA GLY A 14 13.33 18.32 -5.75
C GLY A 14 14.12 17.41 -4.82
N GLU A 15 13.43 16.55 -4.07
CA GLU A 15 14.04 15.56 -3.17
C GLU A 15 14.92 14.56 -3.94
N LEU A 16 14.47 14.08 -5.10
CA LEU A 16 15.26 13.20 -5.95
C LEU A 16 16.51 13.89 -6.50
N ASN A 17 16.39 15.14 -6.95
CA ASN A 17 17.52 15.92 -7.44
C ASN A 17 18.55 16.20 -6.34
N GLN A 18 18.09 16.43 -5.11
CA GLN A 18 18.95 16.58 -3.94
C GLN A 18 19.71 15.29 -3.64
N LEU A 19 19.03 14.13 -3.67
CA LEU A 19 19.66 12.82 -3.52
C LEU A 19 20.75 12.57 -4.58
N ILE A 20 20.44 12.85 -5.85
CA ILE A 20 21.38 12.63 -6.97
C ILE A 20 22.62 13.52 -6.83
N SER A 21 22.42 14.81 -6.52
CA SER A 21 23.49 15.77 -6.34
C SER A 21 24.43 15.36 -5.20
N TYR A 22 23.86 15.03 -4.03
CA TYR A 22 24.65 14.60 -2.88
C TYR A 22 25.44 13.31 -3.15
N ARG A 23 24.83 12.32 -3.80
CA ARG A 23 25.53 11.09 -4.22
C ARG A 23 26.70 11.39 -5.15
N ASN A 24 26.50 12.27 -6.14
CA ASN A 24 27.55 12.63 -7.10
C ASN A 24 28.72 13.34 -6.41
N GLU A 25 28.43 14.33 -5.57
CA GLU A 25 29.45 15.05 -4.79
C GLU A 25 30.27 14.11 -3.91
N ALA A 26 29.61 13.18 -3.21
CA ALA A 26 30.29 12.16 -2.40
C ALA A 26 31.18 11.23 -3.23
N ALA A 27 30.73 10.82 -4.42
CA ALA A 27 31.48 9.94 -5.31
C ALA A 27 32.72 10.60 -5.93
N HIS A 28 32.72 11.93 -6.10
CA HIS A 28 33.86 12.70 -6.59
C HIS A 28 34.95 12.94 -5.53
N GLY A 29 34.78 12.41 -4.31
CA GLY A 29 35.82 12.39 -3.27
C GLY A 29 35.98 13.69 -2.50
N VAL A 30 35.09 14.66 -2.70
CA VAL A 30 35.17 15.98 -2.07
C VAL A 30 33.93 16.22 -1.21
N VAL A 31 33.88 15.56 -0.05
CA VAL A 31 32.80 15.78 0.92
C VAL A 31 33.19 16.96 1.82
N TYR A 32 32.86 18.18 1.39
CA TYR A 32 33.07 19.39 2.19
C TYR A 32 32.00 19.58 3.28
N GLN A 33 30.82 19.00 3.10
CA GLN A 33 29.70 19.05 4.03
C GLN A 33 29.17 17.65 4.30
N ILE A 34 29.26 17.25 5.56
CA ILE A 34 28.56 16.06 6.06
C ILE A 34 27.14 16.50 6.41
N LEU A 35 26.13 15.82 5.88
CA LEU A 35 24.73 16.06 6.25
C LEU A 35 24.56 15.87 7.76
N GLY A 36 23.76 16.75 8.38
CA GLY A 36 23.32 16.55 9.74
C GLY A 36 22.40 15.34 9.86
N THR A 37 22.18 14.90 11.09
CA THR A 37 21.41 13.68 11.37
C THR A 37 19.99 13.74 10.81
N GLN A 38 19.33 14.90 10.90
CA GLN A 38 17.96 15.05 10.41
C GLN A 38 17.89 14.97 8.88
N GLU A 39 18.81 15.62 8.16
CA GLU A 39 18.81 15.57 6.69
C GLU A 39 19.10 14.15 6.18
N LEU A 40 19.93 13.38 6.88
CA LEU A 40 20.16 11.96 6.57
C LEU A 40 18.90 11.10 6.78
N LEU A 41 18.16 11.36 7.86
CA LEU A 41 16.90 10.66 8.13
C LEU A 41 15.84 10.99 7.07
N ASP A 42 15.70 12.26 6.73
CA ASP A 42 14.74 12.73 5.72
C ASP A 42 15.05 12.10 4.35
N LEU A 43 16.33 12.05 3.96
CA LEU A 43 16.77 11.36 2.75
C LEU A 43 16.44 9.87 2.79
N GLY A 44 16.66 9.21 3.94
CA GLY A 44 16.29 7.81 4.15
C GLY A 44 14.78 7.57 4.03
N TYR A 45 13.95 8.45 4.59
CA TYR A 45 12.50 8.38 4.48
C TYR A 45 12.02 8.61 3.04
N PHE A 46 12.66 9.53 2.32
CA PHE A 46 12.37 9.76 0.91
C PHE A 46 12.67 8.50 0.06
N ILE A 47 13.87 7.93 0.18
CA ILE A 47 14.25 6.71 -0.55
C ILE A 47 13.29 5.57 -0.23
N LYS A 48 12.95 5.38 1.06
CA LYS A 48 11.98 4.36 1.48
C LYS A 48 10.63 4.56 0.80
N SER A 49 10.14 5.80 0.76
CA SER A 49 8.85 6.15 0.17
C SER A 49 8.85 5.95 -1.35
N LEU A 50 9.96 6.29 -2.03
CA LEU A 50 10.14 6.06 -3.45
C LEU A 50 10.15 4.56 -3.79
N CYS A 51 10.92 3.75 -3.06
CA CYS A 51 10.92 2.29 -3.23
C CYS A 51 9.55 1.67 -2.98
N GLN A 52 8.83 2.16 -1.95
CA GLN A 52 7.47 1.71 -1.64
C GLN A 52 6.51 2.03 -2.80
N ALA A 53 6.54 3.25 -3.35
CA ALA A 53 5.69 3.65 -4.47
C ALA A 53 5.98 2.81 -5.74
N LEU A 54 7.26 2.52 -6.02
CA LEU A 54 7.64 1.64 -7.14
C LEU A 54 7.13 0.21 -6.93
N ALA A 55 7.26 -0.34 -5.71
CA ALA A 55 6.74 -1.66 -5.39
C ALA A 55 5.21 -1.73 -5.51
N GLU A 56 4.51 -0.70 -5.04
CA GLU A 56 3.05 -0.57 -5.19
C GLU A 56 2.64 -0.55 -6.66
N LEU A 57 3.31 0.25 -7.50
CA LEU A 57 3.03 0.32 -8.93
C LEU A 57 3.24 -1.02 -9.63
N VAL A 58 4.38 -1.70 -9.37
CA VAL A 58 4.65 -3.03 -9.95
C VAL A 58 3.59 -4.04 -9.50
N THR A 59 3.25 -4.04 -8.21
CA THR A 59 2.24 -4.94 -7.65
C THR A 59 0.86 -4.67 -8.26
N TYR A 60 0.49 -3.40 -8.44
CA TYR A 60 -0.73 -3.00 -9.12
C TYR A 60 -0.81 -3.58 -10.54
N GLN A 61 0.25 -3.44 -11.33
CA GLN A 61 0.31 -3.99 -12.69
C GLN A 61 0.18 -5.52 -12.70
N ILE A 62 0.79 -6.20 -11.73
CA ILE A 62 0.68 -7.66 -11.56
C ILE A 62 -0.78 -8.05 -11.25
N ILE A 63 -1.42 -7.40 -10.28
CA ILE A 63 -2.81 -7.68 -9.90
C ILE A 63 -3.75 -7.44 -11.07
N GLN A 64 -3.61 -6.31 -11.79
CA GLN A 64 -4.41 -6.03 -12.99
C GLN A 64 -4.26 -7.13 -14.05
N LYS A 65 -3.03 -7.60 -14.29
CA LYS A 65 -2.78 -8.71 -15.21
C LYS A 65 -3.39 -10.02 -14.71
N GLN A 66 -3.27 -10.33 -13.42
CA GLN A 66 -3.86 -11.52 -12.82
C GLN A 66 -5.39 -11.49 -12.88
N THR A 67 -6.02 -10.34 -12.63
CA THR A 67 -7.46 -10.15 -12.79
C THR A 67 -7.90 -10.40 -14.23
N SER A 68 -7.19 -9.85 -15.21
CA SER A 68 -7.49 -10.08 -16.64
C SER A 68 -7.35 -11.54 -17.09
N THR A 69 -6.64 -12.36 -16.31
CA THR A 69 -6.40 -13.78 -16.59
C THR A 69 -7.15 -14.71 -15.62
N GLY A 70 -8.05 -14.17 -14.80
CA GLY A 70 -8.83 -14.94 -13.82
C GLY A 70 -8.05 -15.44 -12.60
N LYS A 71 -6.78 -15.05 -12.44
CA LYS A 71 -5.90 -15.44 -11.34
C LYS A 71 -6.01 -14.54 -10.10
N ALA A 72 -6.75 -13.44 -10.21
CA ALA A 72 -7.12 -12.60 -9.09
C ALA A 72 -8.56 -12.12 -9.25
N LYS A 73 -9.26 -11.91 -8.14
CA LYS A 73 -10.67 -11.48 -8.12
C LYS A 73 -10.82 -10.28 -7.18
N GLU A 74 -11.55 -9.25 -7.62
CA GLU A 74 -12.07 -8.21 -6.72
C GLU A 74 -13.20 -8.84 -5.90
N ILE A 75 -13.08 -8.76 -4.58
CA ILE A 75 -14.08 -9.32 -3.66
C ILE A 75 -14.83 -8.24 -2.90
N GLY A 76 -14.48 -6.96 -3.04
CA GLY A 76 -15.18 -5.91 -2.31
C GLY A 76 -14.45 -4.59 -2.24
N GLU A 77 -14.96 -3.71 -1.39
CA GLU A 77 -14.43 -2.36 -1.19
C GLU A 77 -14.59 -1.91 0.27
N ILE A 78 -13.60 -1.16 0.76
CA ILE A 78 -13.66 -0.48 2.05
C ILE A 78 -14.54 0.76 1.96
N THR A 79 -15.71 0.73 2.61
CA THR A 79 -16.66 1.86 2.66
C THR A 79 -16.32 2.86 3.75
N GLU A 80 -15.70 2.40 4.85
CA GLU A 80 -15.27 3.24 5.98
C GLU A 80 -13.94 2.79 6.57
N TRP A 81 -13.16 3.76 7.09
CA TRP A 81 -11.91 3.50 7.80
C TRP A 81 -11.87 4.28 9.12
N PHE A 82 -11.70 3.55 10.21
CA PHE A 82 -11.60 4.10 11.56
C PHE A 82 -10.13 4.14 12.00
N LYS A 83 -9.52 5.32 11.95
CA LYS A 83 -8.09 5.53 12.25
C LYS A 83 -7.66 5.05 13.65
N LYS A 84 -8.47 5.31 14.69
CA LYS A 84 -8.14 4.96 16.08
C LYS A 84 -8.16 3.44 16.33
N PRO A 85 -9.25 2.71 16.01
CA PRO A 85 -9.26 1.25 16.17
C PRO A 85 -8.49 0.51 15.06
N LYS A 86 -8.04 1.21 14.01
CA LYS A 86 -7.39 0.64 12.82
C LYS A 86 -8.24 -0.45 12.18
N ALA A 87 -9.53 -0.17 12.02
CA ALA A 87 -10.51 -1.11 11.49
C ALA A 87 -11.26 -0.48 10.30
N ALA A 88 -11.66 -1.32 9.38
CA ALA A 88 -12.42 -1.00 8.18
C ALA A 88 -13.84 -1.57 8.29
N ILE A 89 -14.80 -0.88 7.70
CA ILE A 89 -16.03 -1.52 7.20
C ILE A 89 -15.83 -1.75 5.71
N ALA A 90 -16.08 -2.97 5.27
CA ALA A 90 -16.01 -3.36 3.88
C ALA A 90 -17.29 -4.04 3.45
N ILE A 91 -17.70 -3.78 2.20
CA ILE A 91 -18.75 -4.55 1.54
C ILE A 91 -18.03 -5.63 0.73
N ILE A 92 -18.28 -6.89 1.06
CA ILE A 92 -17.65 -8.05 0.45
C ILE A 92 -18.68 -8.89 -0.31
N ASN A 93 -18.26 -9.43 -1.45
CA ASN A 93 -19.04 -10.26 -2.36
C ASN A 93 -18.36 -11.60 -2.57
N GLU A 94 -19.15 -12.68 -2.63
CA GLU A 94 -18.78 -14.01 -3.13
C GLU A 94 -17.33 -14.43 -2.84
N SER A 95 -17.01 -14.60 -1.56
CA SER A 95 -15.65 -14.89 -1.09
C SER A 95 -15.65 -15.60 0.25
N SER A 96 -14.58 -16.36 0.51
CA SER A 96 -14.29 -16.94 1.82
C SER A 96 -13.09 -16.23 2.42
N LEU A 97 -13.24 -15.72 3.63
CA LEU A 97 -12.20 -15.01 4.35
C LEU A 97 -11.91 -15.69 5.67
N SER A 98 -10.63 -15.79 6.04
CA SER A 98 -10.19 -16.27 7.35
C SER A 98 -9.10 -15.38 7.91
N LEU A 99 -8.90 -15.45 9.22
CA LEU A 99 -7.74 -14.80 9.84
C LEU A 99 -6.45 -15.29 9.18
N GLY A 100 -5.54 -14.36 8.92
CA GLY A 100 -4.28 -14.62 8.21
C GLY A 100 -4.39 -14.66 6.68
N THR A 101 -5.61 -14.64 6.11
CA THR A 101 -5.79 -14.53 4.65
C THR A 101 -5.06 -13.29 4.14
N SER A 102 -4.24 -13.50 3.11
CA SER A 102 -3.52 -12.41 2.43
C SER A 102 -4.40 -11.84 1.32
N ILE A 103 -4.63 -10.54 1.40
CA ILE A 103 -5.40 -9.77 0.43
C ILE A 103 -4.54 -8.66 -0.18
N PHE A 104 -5.04 -8.02 -1.23
CA PHE A 104 -4.47 -6.79 -1.78
C PHE A 104 -5.47 -5.65 -1.64
N LEU A 105 -5.01 -4.53 -1.08
CA LEU A 105 -5.74 -3.28 -0.99
C LEU A 105 -5.32 -2.36 -2.14
N VAL A 106 -6.26 -2.01 -3.01
CA VAL A 106 -5.99 -1.39 -4.31
C VAL A 106 -6.77 -0.08 -4.49
N SER A 107 -6.10 0.95 -4.99
CA SER A 107 -6.73 2.17 -5.52
C SER A 107 -6.42 2.28 -7.01
N GLU A 108 -7.44 2.16 -7.85
CA GLU A 108 -7.28 2.29 -9.31
C GLU A 108 -6.87 3.71 -9.73
N THR A 109 -7.25 4.73 -8.97
CA THR A 109 -6.95 6.13 -9.29
C THR A 109 -5.51 6.54 -8.99
N SER A 110 -4.86 5.89 -8.01
CA SER A 110 -3.51 6.25 -7.56
C SER A 110 -2.47 5.15 -7.78
N SER A 111 -2.88 4.00 -8.30
CA SER A 111 -2.06 2.78 -8.39
C SER A 111 -1.50 2.29 -7.04
N TYR A 112 -2.01 2.80 -5.91
CA TYR A 112 -1.72 2.24 -4.60
C TYR A 112 -2.14 0.77 -4.59
N CYS A 113 -1.21 -0.12 -4.24
CA CYS A 113 -1.47 -1.55 -4.18
C CYS A 113 -0.56 -2.18 -3.12
N ARG A 114 -1.13 -2.59 -1.99
CA ARG A 114 -0.38 -3.22 -0.90
C ARG A 114 -1.03 -4.53 -0.47
N SER A 115 -0.20 -5.53 -0.25
CA SER A 115 -0.62 -6.75 0.42
C SER A 115 -0.88 -6.47 1.90
N ALA A 116 -1.94 -7.07 2.42
CA ALA A 116 -2.33 -7.00 3.82
C ALA A 116 -2.82 -8.36 4.30
N LYS A 117 -2.64 -8.65 5.59
CA LYS A 117 -3.22 -9.83 6.24
C LYS A 117 -4.41 -9.43 7.10
N ILE A 118 -5.46 -10.25 7.04
CA ILE A 118 -6.63 -10.08 7.90
C ILE A 118 -6.27 -10.51 9.34
N GLU A 119 -6.35 -9.60 10.29
CA GLU A 119 -6.09 -9.85 11.72
C GLU A 119 -7.37 -10.07 12.53
N SER A 120 -8.50 -9.53 12.06
CA SER A 120 -9.79 -9.67 12.72
C SER A 120 -10.92 -9.54 11.71
N ILE A 121 -11.97 -10.35 11.90
CA ILE A 121 -13.20 -10.33 11.13
C ILE A 121 -14.35 -10.16 12.12
N LYS A 122 -15.31 -9.29 11.80
CA LYS A 122 -16.55 -9.12 12.54
C LYS A 122 -17.74 -9.05 11.60
N ILE A 123 -18.82 -9.73 11.96
CA ILE A 123 -20.14 -9.59 11.35
C ILE A 123 -21.12 -9.23 12.46
N ASN A 124 -21.86 -8.13 12.31
CA ASN A 124 -22.81 -7.64 13.31
C ASN A 124 -22.18 -7.57 14.72
N ASP A 125 -20.99 -6.98 14.82
CA ASP A 125 -20.16 -6.86 16.03
C ASP A 125 -19.62 -8.15 16.66
N ILE A 126 -19.95 -9.32 16.11
CA ILE A 126 -19.50 -10.63 16.58
C ILE A 126 -18.22 -11.02 15.85
N SER A 127 -17.16 -11.32 16.61
CA SER A 127 -15.88 -11.80 16.06
C SER A 127 -16.03 -13.16 15.39
N GLN A 128 -15.37 -13.32 14.25
CA GLN A 128 -15.33 -14.55 13.46
C GLN A 128 -13.87 -14.94 13.19
N GLU A 129 -13.58 -16.24 13.14
CA GLU A 129 -12.27 -16.75 12.68
C GLU A 129 -12.25 -16.95 11.16
N SER A 130 -13.40 -17.32 10.59
CA SER A 130 -13.63 -17.43 9.16
C SER A 130 -15.08 -17.14 8.82
N ILE A 131 -15.31 -16.69 7.59
CA ILE A 131 -16.63 -16.41 7.03
C ILE A 131 -16.69 -16.88 5.58
N GLU A 132 -17.85 -17.39 5.18
CA GLU A 132 -18.20 -17.68 3.79
C GLU A 132 -19.30 -16.72 3.39
N ILE A 133 -19.06 -15.93 2.35
CA ILE A 133 -19.93 -14.88 1.88
C ILE A 133 -20.46 -15.29 0.52
N THR A 134 -21.77 -15.54 0.43
CA THR A 134 -22.47 -15.96 -0.80
C THR A 134 -23.22 -14.82 -1.49
N SER A 135 -23.35 -13.68 -0.82
CA SER A 135 -24.00 -12.47 -1.33
C SER A 135 -23.41 -11.23 -0.65
N GLU A 136 -23.64 -10.05 -1.23
CA GLU A 136 -23.11 -8.78 -0.72
C GLU A 136 -23.35 -8.63 0.80
N THR A 137 -22.27 -8.55 1.57
CA THR A 137 -22.31 -8.53 3.03
C THR A 137 -21.37 -7.47 3.59
N GLU A 138 -21.86 -6.71 4.58
CA GLU A 138 -21.04 -5.80 5.35
C GLU A 138 -20.21 -6.55 6.39
N VAL A 139 -18.89 -6.33 6.36
CA VAL A 139 -17.92 -7.00 7.23
C VAL A 139 -16.99 -5.97 7.86
N GLY A 140 -16.83 -6.06 9.17
CA GLY A 140 -15.77 -5.37 9.90
C GLY A 140 -14.44 -6.11 9.74
N LEU A 141 -13.42 -5.45 9.24
CA LEU A 141 -12.09 -6.02 9.00
C LEU A 141 -11.00 -5.22 9.70
N LYS A 142 -10.00 -5.92 10.23
CA LYS A 142 -8.73 -5.32 10.66
C LYS A 142 -7.59 -5.94 9.89
N PHE A 143 -6.62 -5.11 9.52
CA PHE A 143 -5.44 -5.53 8.77
C PHE A 143 -4.15 -5.27 9.56
N ASP A 144 -3.09 -5.97 9.19
CA ASP A 144 -1.73 -5.77 9.71
C ASP A 144 -1.07 -4.45 9.24
N ILE A 145 -1.71 -3.75 8.30
CA ILE A 145 -1.34 -2.42 7.83
C ILE A 145 -2.52 -1.45 7.92
N ASP A 146 -2.23 -0.15 7.98
CA ASP A 146 -3.27 0.86 7.88
C ASP A 146 -3.87 0.88 6.47
N ALA A 147 -5.20 1.02 6.39
CA ALA A 147 -5.96 1.12 5.15
C ALA A 147 -6.60 2.51 4.99
N LYS A 148 -7.40 2.68 3.94
CA LYS A 148 -8.16 3.90 3.65
C LYS A 148 -9.53 3.54 3.07
N LYS A 149 -10.49 4.45 3.23
CA LYS A 149 -11.78 4.40 2.53
C LYS A 149 -11.57 4.43 1.01
N GLY A 150 -12.41 3.69 0.28
CA GLY A 150 -12.43 3.62 -1.18
C GLY A 150 -11.40 2.67 -1.78
N LEU A 151 -10.68 1.89 -0.96
CA LEU A 151 -9.77 0.86 -1.46
C LEU A 151 -10.57 -0.40 -1.81
N LYS A 152 -10.34 -0.89 -3.03
CA LYS A 152 -10.80 -2.20 -3.49
C LYS A 152 -10.00 -3.32 -2.84
N ILE A 153 -10.63 -4.46 -2.64
CA ILE A 153 -10.05 -5.64 -2.02
C ILE A 153 -9.97 -6.75 -3.06
N TYR A 154 -8.76 -7.26 -3.29
CA TYR A 154 -8.51 -8.37 -4.20
C TYR A 154 -7.92 -9.57 -3.46
N ILE A 155 -8.23 -10.76 -3.95
CA ILE A 155 -7.58 -12.02 -3.57
C ILE A 155 -6.97 -12.67 -4.81
N ILE A 156 -5.91 -13.46 -4.59
CA ILE A 156 -5.42 -14.38 -5.61
C ILE A 156 -6.32 -15.61 -5.62
N VAL A 157 -6.76 -16.02 -6.80
CA VAL A 157 -7.47 -17.27 -6.98
C VAL A 157 -6.41 -18.35 -7.10
N GLU A 158 -6.33 -19.23 -6.10
CA GLU A 158 -5.48 -20.42 -6.22
C GLU A 158 -6.11 -21.34 -7.28
N ASP A 159 -5.30 -21.82 -8.23
CA ASP A 159 -5.72 -22.91 -9.11
C ASP A 159 -6.01 -24.10 -8.20
N SER A 160 -7.29 -24.47 -8.08
CA SER A 160 -7.67 -25.80 -7.66
C SER A 160 -7.15 -26.74 -8.75
N GLY A 161 -5.92 -27.22 -8.58
CA GLY A 161 -5.29 -28.15 -9.51
C GLY A 161 -6.22 -29.34 -9.73
N GLU A 162 -6.79 -29.42 -10.93
CA GLU A 162 -7.41 -30.63 -11.47
C GLU A 162 -6.35 -31.50 -12.14
#